data_AF-A0A1G1GRQ4-F1
#
_entry.id   AF-A0A1G1GRQ4-F1
#
_cell.length_a   1.000
_cell.length_b   1.000
_cell.length_c   1.000
_cell.angle_alpha   90.00
_cell.angle_beta   90.00
_cell.angle_gamma   90.00
#
_symmetry.space_group_name_H-M   'P 1'
#
loop_
_entity.id
_entity.type
_entity.pdbx_description
1 polymer ?
#
loop_
_entity_poly.entity_id
_entity_poly.type
_entity_poly.pdbx_seq_one_letter_code
_entity_poly.pdbx_strand_id
1 'polypeptide(L)'
;MAFTLSTKELFKPESAVLVSKQKAKDSLADFFNYLNQNPADKVRLEVHSDDSKLKTRKTKSGKTIGFKTNQALTSARGAALAALLKEAGIDKKKLIAVGMGDKLPKAPNKTPEGRDLNNRVEIVVYPSDLKVLNSQKLPVLKDRERVVVTVGYSQGSRIRKLRFIERVPKGASYIKGSGFLKGKAMEPKMRGNELIWDFGDMDSNFTESLFYVVKKGKGAGTIPLVTKAQYASHDRELTREFDPKEPVQRASTVMEICLKCHSGAMNRKFKHGPVDGGRCNLCHNPHASGNAAWLRKPSWDLCTTCHAEQGSGVHVITAFVKGTSHPTTKRRDPSRRGKRLACASCHEPHSADTAYLLAFEAKTRSELCAHCHKK
;
A
#
# COMPACT_ATOMS: atom_id res chain seq x y z
N MET A 1 2.49 12.35 -4.70
CA MET A 1 2.63 13.17 -5.94
C MET A 1 2.64 14.64 -5.55
N ALA A 2 3.31 15.52 -6.30
CA ALA A 2 3.29 16.96 -6.01
C ALA A 2 3.09 17.78 -7.29
N PHE A 3 2.13 18.71 -7.28
CA PHE A 3 1.93 19.70 -8.35
C PHE A 3 2.52 21.03 -7.88
N THR A 4 3.30 21.71 -8.72
CA THR A 4 3.87 23.02 -8.38
C THR A 4 3.32 24.06 -9.34
N LEU A 5 2.81 25.16 -8.80
CA LEU A 5 2.25 26.28 -9.54
C LEU A 5 2.92 27.58 -9.12
N SER A 6 3.08 28.53 -10.05
CA SER A 6 3.53 29.86 -9.68
C SER A 6 2.39 30.65 -9.05
N THR A 7 2.67 31.39 -7.98
CA THR A 7 1.63 32.22 -7.35
C THR A 7 1.16 33.36 -8.25
N LYS A 8 1.95 33.80 -9.24
CA LYS A 8 1.57 34.87 -10.19
C LYS A 8 0.45 34.45 -11.14
N GLU A 9 0.33 33.15 -11.40
CA GLU A 9 -0.72 32.59 -12.26
C GLU A 9 -2.07 32.55 -11.53
N LEU A 10 -2.01 32.38 -10.20
CA LEU A 10 -3.16 32.16 -9.34
C LEU A 10 -3.66 33.45 -8.70
N PHE A 11 -2.77 34.33 -8.23
CA PHE A 11 -3.10 35.48 -7.39
C PHE A 11 -2.69 36.81 -8.00
N LYS A 12 -3.45 37.85 -7.64
CA LYS A 12 -3.03 39.24 -7.87
C LYS A 12 -1.74 39.55 -7.07
N PRO A 13 -0.91 40.49 -7.55
CA PRO A 13 0.33 40.86 -6.87
C PRO A 13 0.14 41.20 -5.39
N GLU A 14 1.02 40.69 -4.53
CA GLU A 14 1.02 40.90 -3.06
C GLU A 14 -0.34 40.62 -2.36
N SER A 15 -1.19 39.82 -2.98
CA SER A 15 -2.57 39.59 -2.53
C SER A 15 -2.90 38.11 -2.41
N ALA A 16 -3.93 37.81 -1.61
CA ALA A 16 -4.60 36.50 -1.56
C ALA A 16 -5.81 36.42 -2.50
N VAL A 17 -6.10 37.50 -3.23
CA VAL A 17 -7.20 37.55 -4.22
C VAL A 17 -6.76 36.83 -5.49
N LEU A 18 -7.55 35.85 -5.94
CA LEU A 18 -7.31 35.15 -7.19
C LEU A 18 -7.38 36.11 -8.39
N VAL A 19 -6.58 35.87 -9.43
CA VAL A 19 -6.67 36.63 -10.69
C VAL A 19 -8.06 36.49 -11.29
N SER A 20 -8.51 35.24 -11.46
CA SER A 20 -9.91 34.88 -11.67
C SER A 20 -10.11 33.43 -11.21
N LYS A 21 -11.35 33.06 -10.86
CA LYS A 21 -11.66 31.66 -10.50
C LYS A 21 -11.43 30.71 -11.66
N GLN A 22 -11.80 31.11 -12.88
CA GLN A 22 -11.64 30.26 -14.07
C GLN A 22 -10.17 29.99 -14.36
N LYS A 23 -9.33 31.02 -14.42
CA LYS A 23 -7.89 30.86 -14.67
C LYS A 23 -7.22 29.99 -13.61
N ALA A 24 -7.59 30.16 -12.34
CA ALA A 24 -7.10 29.31 -11.27
C ALA A 24 -7.54 27.84 -11.43
N LYS A 25 -8.77 27.58 -11.92
CA LYS A 25 -9.23 26.24 -12.24
C LYS A 25 -8.49 25.64 -13.43
N ASP A 26 -8.23 26.43 -14.47
CA ASP A 26 -7.50 26.00 -15.66
C ASP A 26 -6.06 25.60 -15.31
N SER A 27 -5.37 26.40 -14.49
CA SER A 27 -4.04 26.05 -13.97
C SER A 27 -4.06 24.78 -13.11
N LEU A 28 -5.21 24.42 -12.53
CA LEU A 28 -5.39 23.23 -11.69
C LEU A 28 -6.00 22.04 -12.45
N ALA A 29 -6.17 22.13 -13.78
CA ALA A 29 -6.87 21.11 -14.56
C ALA A 29 -6.26 19.71 -14.40
N ASP A 30 -4.93 19.59 -14.48
CA ASP A 30 -4.24 18.30 -14.30
C ASP A 30 -4.43 17.73 -12.90
N PHE A 31 -4.45 18.60 -11.89
CA PHE A 31 -4.71 18.20 -10.51
C PHE A 31 -6.17 17.73 -10.32
N PHE A 32 -7.14 18.42 -10.92
CA PHE A 32 -8.54 17.99 -10.88
C PHE A 32 -8.75 16.67 -11.63
N ASN A 33 -8.15 16.52 -12.81
CA ASN A 33 -8.16 15.26 -13.56
C ASN A 33 -7.61 14.10 -12.73
N TYR A 34 -6.50 14.33 -12.04
CA TYR A 34 -5.92 13.36 -11.13
C TYR A 34 -6.85 13.00 -9.96
N LEU A 35 -7.45 13.98 -9.29
CA LEU A 35 -8.36 13.72 -8.16
C LEU A 35 -9.67 13.06 -8.58
N ASN A 36 -10.18 13.34 -9.78
CA ASN A 36 -11.34 12.63 -10.33
C ASN A 36 -11.05 11.14 -10.51
N GLN A 37 -9.82 10.79 -10.88
CA GLN A 37 -9.37 9.40 -10.97
C GLN A 37 -9.05 8.79 -9.59
N ASN A 38 -8.67 9.63 -8.61
CA ASN A 38 -8.23 9.21 -7.28
C ASN A 38 -9.04 9.89 -6.15
N PRO A 39 -10.37 9.66 -6.07
CA PRO A 39 -11.25 10.46 -5.23
C PRO A 39 -11.01 10.28 -3.73
N ALA A 40 -10.28 9.26 -3.29
CA ALA A 40 -10.01 8.99 -1.87
C ALA A 40 -8.82 9.80 -1.30
N ASP A 41 -7.97 10.36 -2.16
CA ASP A 41 -6.69 10.94 -1.77
C ASP A 41 -6.82 12.22 -0.94
N LYS A 42 -5.87 12.39 -0.02
CA LYS A 42 -5.77 13.59 0.81
C LYS A 42 -4.84 14.58 0.15
N VAL A 43 -5.17 15.86 0.29
CA VAL A 43 -4.48 16.96 -0.37
C VAL A 43 -3.96 17.90 0.69
N ARG A 44 -2.67 18.23 0.59
CA ARG A 44 -2.07 19.34 1.33
C ARG A 44 -1.60 20.41 0.38
N LEU A 45 -2.12 21.61 0.58
CA LEU A 45 -1.68 22.83 -0.09
C LEU A 45 -0.63 23.51 0.78
N GLU A 46 0.57 23.65 0.26
CA GLU A 46 1.63 24.45 0.85
C GLU A 46 1.85 25.69 0.00
N VAL A 47 1.62 26.86 0.61
CA VAL A 47 1.82 28.14 -0.08
C VAL A 47 3.09 28.78 0.44
N HIS A 48 4.02 29.07 -0.46
CA HIS A 48 5.32 29.67 -0.14
C HIS A 48 5.42 31.06 -0.76
N SER A 49 6.29 31.90 -0.21
CA SER A 49 6.67 33.20 -0.78
C SER A 49 8.19 33.35 -0.82
N ASP A 50 8.65 34.36 -1.56
CA ASP A 50 9.96 34.95 -1.35
C ASP A 50 10.02 35.76 -0.03
N ASP A 51 11.20 36.32 0.26
CA ASP A 51 11.47 37.16 1.44
C ASP A 51 11.23 38.65 1.22
N SER A 52 10.53 39.04 0.14
CA SER A 52 10.27 40.45 -0.16
C SER A 52 9.43 41.09 0.94
N LYS A 53 9.77 42.34 1.29
CA LYS A 53 8.97 43.13 2.22
C LYS A 53 7.63 43.48 1.58
N LEU A 54 6.54 43.08 2.25
CA LEU A 54 5.18 43.34 1.80
C LEU A 54 4.79 44.80 2.00
N LYS A 55 4.10 45.38 1.01
CA LYS A 55 3.58 46.74 1.12
C LYS A 55 2.27 46.73 1.93
N THR A 56 2.17 47.64 2.89
CA THR A 56 0.93 47.87 3.64
C THR A 56 0.52 49.34 3.53
N ARG A 57 -0.79 49.61 3.49
CA ARG A 57 -1.34 50.97 3.46
C ARG A 57 -2.36 51.15 4.57
N LYS A 58 -2.31 52.26 5.30
CA LYS A 58 -3.38 52.61 6.25
C LYS A 58 -4.51 53.37 5.55
N THR A 59 -5.76 53.04 5.87
CA THR A 59 -6.93 53.83 5.48
C THR A 59 -7.03 55.09 6.35
N LYS A 60 -7.87 56.04 5.93
CA LYS A 60 -8.23 57.21 6.74
C LYS A 60 -8.84 56.83 8.11
N SER A 61 -9.43 55.64 8.21
CA SER A 61 -9.96 55.05 9.46
C SER A 61 -8.93 54.26 10.29
N GLY A 62 -7.64 54.30 9.93
CA GLY A 62 -6.57 53.60 10.65
C GLY A 62 -6.45 52.10 10.34
N LYS A 63 -7.33 51.54 9.50
CA LYS A 63 -7.30 50.11 9.09
C LYS A 63 -6.12 49.86 8.17
N THR A 64 -5.30 48.84 8.47
CA THR A 64 -4.20 48.43 7.60
C THR A 64 -4.74 47.54 6.46
N ILE A 65 -4.45 47.92 5.22
CA ILE A 65 -4.70 47.16 3.99
C ILE A 65 -3.37 46.51 3.58
N GLY A 66 -3.41 45.21 3.28
CA GLY A 66 -2.24 44.39 2.99
C GLY A 66 -1.87 43.46 4.14
N PHE A 67 -0.84 42.64 3.93
CA PHE A 67 -0.39 41.66 4.90
C PHE A 67 0.87 42.15 5.60
N LYS A 68 0.93 42.01 6.93
CA LYS A 68 2.10 42.43 7.72
C LYS A 68 3.29 41.47 7.58
N THR A 69 3.04 40.20 7.27
CA THR A 69 4.08 39.16 7.18
C THR A 69 3.81 38.21 6.02
N ASN A 70 4.88 37.64 5.47
CA ASN A 70 4.83 36.59 4.45
C ASN A 70 4.04 35.35 4.94
N GLN A 71 4.15 35.02 6.23
CA GLN A 71 3.34 33.99 6.86
C GLN A 71 1.84 34.28 6.77
N ALA A 72 1.41 35.52 7.01
CA ALA A 72 0.00 35.91 6.92
C ALA A 72 -0.52 35.89 5.47
N LEU A 73 0.29 36.40 4.52
CA LEU A 73 -0.04 36.39 3.10
C LEU A 73 -0.22 34.95 2.58
N THR A 74 0.76 34.08 2.83
CA THR A 74 0.72 32.68 2.37
C THR A 74 -0.42 31.90 3.01
N SER A 75 -0.73 32.14 4.29
CA SER A 75 -1.88 31.52 4.97
C SER A 75 -3.21 31.95 4.35
N ALA A 76 -3.36 33.24 4.04
CA ALA A 76 -4.56 33.76 3.39
C ALA A 76 -4.73 33.23 1.95
N ARG A 77 -3.63 33.13 1.19
CA ARG A 77 -3.61 32.48 -0.13
C ARG A 77 -4.02 31.01 -0.05
N GLY A 78 -3.50 30.28 0.94
CA GLY A 78 -3.88 28.89 1.19
C GLY A 78 -5.37 28.74 1.47
N ALA A 79 -5.95 29.63 2.28
CA ALA A 79 -7.38 29.65 2.54
C ALA A 79 -8.22 29.95 1.28
N ALA A 80 -7.78 30.88 0.44
CA ALA A 80 -8.47 31.22 -0.81
C ALA A 80 -8.50 30.04 -1.79
N LEU A 81 -7.37 29.33 -1.96
CA LEU A 81 -7.32 28.11 -2.76
C LEU A 81 -8.16 27.00 -2.15
N ALA A 82 -8.14 26.85 -0.82
CA ALA A 82 -8.97 25.84 -0.17
C ALA A 82 -10.47 26.07 -0.39
N ALA A 83 -10.90 27.33 -0.41
CA ALA A 83 -12.27 27.69 -0.76
C ALA A 83 -12.60 27.35 -2.22
N LEU A 84 -11.69 27.66 -3.17
CA LEU A 84 -11.85 27.31 -4.59
C LEU A 84 -11.96 25.79 -4.80
N LEU A 85 -11.11 25.01 -4.15
CA LEU A 85 -11.11 23.56 -4.22
C LEU A 85 -12.39 22.95 -3.63
N LYS A 86 -12.89 23.52 -2.53
CA LYS A 86 -14.18 23.13 -1.95
C LYS A 86 -15.34 23.40 -2.91
N GLU A 87 -15.35 24.57 -3.56
CA GLU A 87 -16.35 24.93 -4.59
C GLU A 87 -16.28 23.99 -5.81
N ALA A 88 -15.10 23.47 -6.12
CA ALA A 88 -14.90 22.44 -7.15
C ALA A 88 -15.29 21.02 -6.70
N GLY A 89 -15.84 20.84 -5.48
CA GLY A 89 -16.37 19.56 -4.99
C GLY A 89 -15.41 18.74 -4.12
N ILE A 90 -14.24 19.28 -3.75
CA ILE A 90 -13.30 18.57 -2.86
C ILE A 90 -13.77 18.67 -1.41
N ASP A 91 -13.94 17.52 -0.74
CA ASP A 91 -14.33 17.45 0.67
C ASP A 91 -13.30 18.16 1.57
N LYS A 92 -13.79 19.07 2.41
CA LYS A 92 -12.99 19.81 3.41
C LYS A 92 -12.16 18.86 4.29
N LYS A 93 -12.65 17.65 4.61
CA LYS A 93 -11.92 16.66 5.43
C LYS A 93 -10.68 16.10 4.74
N LYS A 94 -10.60 16.21 3.40
CA LYS A 94 -9.47 15.74 2.61
C LYS A 94 -8.41 16.82 2.38
N LEU A 95 -8.71 18.07 2.73
CA LEU A 95 -7.90 19.22 2.37
C LEU A 95 -7.26 19.88 3.59
N ILE A 96 -5.94 20.02 3.56
CA ILE A 96 -5.17 20.79 4.55
C ILE A 96 -4.46 21.92 3.79
N ALA A 97 -4.68 23.17 4.18
CA ALA A 97 -3.96 24.31 3.60
C ALA A 97 -3.05 24.95 4.64
N VAL A 98 -1.78 25.14 4.28
CA VAL A 98 -0.76 25.71 5.16
C VAL A 98 0.00 26.81 4.44
N GLY A 99 0.06 27.98 5.06
CA GLY A 99 1.01 29.02 4.68
C GLY A 99 2.38 28.72 5.25
N MET A 100 3.41 28.72 4.40
CA MET A 100 4.79 28.41 4.79
C MET A 100 5.66 29.67 4.93
N GLY A 101 5.12 30.84 4.54
CA GLY A 101 5.87 32.09 4.47
C GLY A 101 7.08 31.96 3.55
N ASP A 102 8.17 32.60 3.96
CA ASP A 102 9.47 32.70 3.30
C ASP A 102 10.52 31.74 3.86
N LYS A 103 10.12 30.84 4.77
CA LYS A 103 11.05 30.01 5.55
C LYS A 103 11.69 28.86 4.77
N LEU A 104 11.14 28.50 3.60
CA LEU A 104 11.58 27.36 2.78
C LEU A 104 11.82 27.77 1.32
N PRO A 105 12.87 28.58 1.05
CA PRO A 105 13.22 28.96 -0.31
C PRO A 105 13.78 27.76 -1.10
N LYS A 106 13.39 27.66 -2.37
CA LYS A 106 13.95 26.72 -3.36
C LYS A 106 15.18 27.29 -4.07
N ALA A 107 15.29 28.61 -4.16
CA ALA A 107 16.39 29.31 -4.79
C ALA A 107 16.78 30.55 -3.97
N PRO A 108 17.99 31.11 -4.16
CA PRO A 108 18.35 32.39 -3.53
C PRO A 108 17.41 33.53 -3.94
N ASN A 109 16.94 34.36 -3.01
CA ASN A 109 16.06 35.51 -3.29
C ASN A 109 16.77 36.71 -3.97
N LYS A 110 18.02 36.53 -4.40
CA LYS A 110 18.84 37.61 -4.97
C LYS A 110 18.34 38.04 -6.36
N THR A 111 17.83 37.11 -7.16
CA THR A 111 17.38 37.39 -8.52
C THR A 111 15.86 37.32 -8.65
N PRO A 112 15.24 38.03 -9.64
CA PRO A 112 13.82 37.91 -9.93
C PRO A 112 13.37 36.46 -10.18
N GLU A 113 14.19 35.68 -10.88
CA GLU A 113 13.92 34.27 -11.21
C GLU A 113 13.93 33.41 -9.94
N GLY A 114 14.90 33.62 -9.04
CA GLY A 114 14.96 32.93 -7.76
C GLY A 114 13.77 33.25 -6.86
N ARG A 115 13.32 34.52 -6.84
CA ARG A 115 12.10 34.93 -6.13
C ARG A 115 10.84 34.31 -6.74
N ASP A 116 10.74 34.23 -8.07
CA ASP A 116 9.61 33.58 -8.74
C ASP A 116 9.50 32.09 -8.38
N LEU A 117 10.63 31.38 -8.31
CA LEU A 117 10.68 29.98 -7.84
C LEU A 117 10.26 29.83 -6.37
N ASN A 118 10.49 30.85 -5.54
CA ASN A 118 10.09 30.85 -4.13
C ASN A 118 8.60 31.18 -3.93
N ASN A 119 8.05 32.03 -4.81
CA ASN A 119 6.65 32.41 -4.87
C ASN A 119 5.76 31.34 -5.54
N ARG A 120 5.58 30.21 -4.85
CA ARG A 120 4.92 29.02 -5.40
C ARG A 120 3.81 28.45 -4.51
N VAL A 121 2.93 27.67 -5.13
CA VAL A 121 2.01 26.77 -4.46
C VAL A 121 2.45 25.35 -4.76
N GLU A 122 2.60 24.54 -3.72
CA GLU A 122 2.84 23.11 -3.84
C GLU A 122 1.62 22.35 -3.35
N ILE A 123 1.03 21.57 -4.24
CA ILE A 123 -0.08 20.68 -3.93
C ILE A 123 0.49 19.30 -3.74
N VAL A 124 0.71 18.93 -2.48
CA VAL A 124 1.19 17.61 -2.08
C VAL A 124 -0.03 16.70 -1.94
N VAL A 125 -0.16 15.75 -2.86
CA VAL A 125 -1.16 14.70 -2.74
C VAL A 125 -0.56 13.57 -1.92
N TYR A 126 -1.24 13.29 -0.81
CA TYR A 126 -1.06 12.09 0.00
C TYR A 126 -1.95 10.98 -0.57
N PRO A 127 -1.33 9.94 -1.14
CA PRO A 127 -2.05 8.79 -1.60
C PRO A 127 -2.73 8.13 -0.39
N SER A 128 -4.06 8.09 -0.40
CA SER A 128 -4.88 7.47 0.66
C SER A 128 -4.84 5.94 0.61
N ASP A 129 -4.28 5.41 -0.47
CA ASP A 129 -4.04 4.03 -0.85
C ASP A 129 -2.70 3.46 -0.34
N LEU A 130 -1.74 4.28 0.16
CA LEU A 130 -0.64 3.75 0.98
C LEU A 130 -1.23 3.32 2.33
N LYS A 131 -1.65 2.07 2.39
CA LYS A 131 -2.32 1.47 3.54
C LYS A 131 -1.35 0.53 4.22
N VAL A 132 -1.08 0.78 5.49
CA VAL A 132 -0.55 -0.24 6.39
C VAL A 132 -1.74 -1.11 6.79
N LEU A 133 -1.91 -2.20 6.06
CA LEU A 133 -2.83 -3.27 6.35
C LEU A 133 -2.22 -4.10 7.50
N ASN A 134 -2.30 -3.60 8.73
CA ASN A 134 -1.93 -4.41 9.90
C ASN A 134 -2.81 -5.65 9.91
N SER A 135 -2.21 -6.84 9.76
CA SER A 135 -2.97 -8.07 9.60
C SER A 135 -2.79 -9.00 10.79
N GLN A 136 -3.95 -9.36 11.35
CA GLN A 136 -4.27 -10.55 12.14
C GLN A 136 -3.69 -10.70 13.56
N LYS A 137 -4.59 -11.06 14.49
CA LYS A 137 -4.26 -12.01 15.56
C LYS A 137 -3.93 -13.36 14.90
N LEU A 138 -2.66 -13.62 14.67
CA LEU A 138 -2.18 -14.95 14.31
C LEU A 138 -2.37 -15.92 15.51
N PRO A 139 -2.40 -17.24 15.31
CA PRO A 139 -2.57 -18.20 16.41
C PRO A 139 -1.59 -17.91 17.55
N VAL A 140 -2.12 -17.77 18.76
CA VAL A 140 -1.34 -17.40 19.96
C VAL A 140 -0.30 -18.48 20.22
N LEU A 141 0.98 -18.15 20.08
CA LEU A 141 2.06 -18.95 20.66
C LEU A 141 2.20 -18.49 22.12
N LYS A 142 2.32 -19.41 23.08
CA LYS A 142 2.28 -19.12 24.53
C LYS A 142 3.09 -17.89 24.97
N ASP A 143 4.27 -17.68 24.39
CA ASP A 143 5.19 -16.57 24.69
C ASP A 143 5.56 -15.71 23.46
N ARG A 144 4.94 -15.93 22.29
CA ARG A 144 5.33 -15.27 21.02
C ARG A 144 4.11 -14.77 20.24
N GLU A 145 4.27 -13.61 19.65
CA GLU A 145 3.29 -12.97 18.77
C GLU A 145 3.91 -12.87 17.38
N ARG A 146 3.26 -13.47 16.38
CA ARG A 146 3.65 -13.27 14.99
C ARG A 146 3.03 -11.96 14.52
N VAL A 147 3.83 -11.18 13.82
CA VAL A 147 3.43 -9.90 13.26
C VAL A 147 3.43 -10.01 11.75
N VAL A 148 2.38 -9.45 11.13
CA VAL A 148 2.36 -9.19 9.69
C VAL A 148 2.00 -7.74 9.43
N VAL A 149 2.94 -7.05 8.78
CA VAL A 149 2.77 -5.70 8.28
C VAL A 149 2.63 -5.78 6.78
N THR A 150 1.39 -5.70 6.30
CA THR A 150 1.11 -5.63 4.87
C THR A 150 1.00 -4.17 4.45
N VAL A 151 1.64 -3.82 3.35
CA VAL A 151 1.67 -2.47 2.81
C VAL A 151 1.13 -2.56 1.40
N GLY A 152 -0.05 -2.01 1.19
CA GLY A 152 -0.60 -1.79 -0.13
C GLY A 152 -0.29 -0.38 -0.59
N TYR A 153 0.02 -0.22 -1.87
CA TYR A 153 0.07 1.06 -2.58
C TYR A 153 -0.49 0.83 -3.98
N SER A 154 -1.53 1.56 -4.35
CA SER A 154 -2.26 1.32 -5.59
C SER A 154 -2.58 2.64 -6.29
N GLN A 155 -1.94 2.85 -7.44
CA GLN A 155 -2.12 4.03 -8.31
C GLN A 155 -1.43 5.31 -7.83
N GLY A 156 -0.12 5.23 -7.54
CA GLY A 156 0.67 6.42 -7.23
C GLY A 156 2.04 6.47 -7.89
N SER A 157 2.77 7.57 -7.69
CA SER A 157 4.15 7.72 -8.21
C SER A 157 5.09 6.73 -7.51
N ARG A 158 6.16 6.30 -8.20
CA ARG A 158 7.23 5.44 -7.64
C ARG A 158 7.73 5.98 -6.29
N ILE A 159 7.86 5.09 -5.31
CA ILE A 159 8.35 5.41 -3.97
C ILE A 159 9.80 4.93 -3.86
N ARG A 160 10.70 5.78 -3.38
CA ARG A 160 12.11 5.43 -3.15
C ARG A 160 12.40 5.33 -1.67
N LYS A 161 13.33 4.45 -1.28
CA LYS A 161 13.83 4.32 0.10
C LYS A 161 12.71 4.22 1.16
N LEU A 162 11.69 3.41 0.91
CA LEU A 162 10.60 3.21 1.85
C LEU A 162 11.12 2.51 3.11
N ARG A 163 10.84 3.08 4.27
CA ARG A 163 11.21 2.55 5.59
C ARG A 163 10.01 2.58 6.52
N PHE A 164 9.79 1.49 7.24
CA PHE A 164 8.82 1.44 8.32
C PHE A 164 9.52 1.45 9.67
N ILE A 165 9.00 2.26 10.58
CA ILE A 165 9.52 2.39 11.95
C ILE A 165 8.44 1.92 12.90
N GLU A 166 8.79 0.91 13.67
CA GLU A 166 7.91 0.18 14.57
C GLU A 166 8.44 0.32 15.99
N ARG A 167 7.56 0.53 16.97
CA ARG A 167 7.98 0.69 18.36
C ARG A 167 7.55 -0.50 19.18
N VAL A 168 8.53 -1.26 19.66
CA VAL A 168 8.31 -2.44 20.51
C VAL A 168 7.91 -1.97 21.91
N PRO A 169 6.77 -2.44 22.46
CA PRO A 169 6.34 -2.09 23.80
C PRO A 169 7.30 -2.65 24.85
N LYS A 170 7.37 -1.97 26.01
CA LYS A 170 8.20 -2.41 27.14
C LYS A 170 7.83 -3.85 27.54
N GLY A 171 8.85 -4.70 27.70
CA GLY A 171 8.66 -6.12 28.03
C GLY A 171 8.47 -7.03 26.81
N ALA A 172 8.43 -6.50 25.58
CA ALA A 172 8.45 -7.30 24.36
C ALA A 172 9.81 -7.19 23.66
N SER A 173 10.20 -8.22 22.89
CA SER A 173 11.46 -8.23 22.15
C SER A 173 11.33 -8.94 20.81
N TYR A 174 11.85 -8.34 19.74
CA TYR A 174 11.94 -9.00 18.42
C TYR A 174 12.79 -10.28 18.48
N ILE A 175 12.37 -11.31 17.75
CA ILE A 175 13.12 -12.56 17.59
C ILE A 175 13.99 -12.46 16.34
N LYS A 176 15.31 -12.36 16.53
CA LYS A 176 16.28 -12.35 15.43
C LYS A 176 16.10 -13.57 14.50
N GLY A 177 16.22 -13.36 13.19
CA GLY A 177 16.05 -14.39 12.16
C GLY A 177 14.59 -14.65 11.79
N SER A 178 13.63 -13.92 12.39
CA SER A 178 12.21 -14.13 12.11
C SER A 178 11.64 -13.20 11.05
N GLY A 179 12.40 -12.18 10.62
CA GLY A 179 11.97 -11.18 9.65
C GLY A 179 12.01 -11.70 8.21
N PHE A 180 10.91 -11.54 7.48
CA PHE A 180 10.79 -11.89 6.07
C PHE A 180 10.03 -10.82 5.29
N LEU A 181 10.63 -10.32 4.20
CA LEU A 181 10.01 -9.41 3.25
C LEU A 181 10.20 -9.98 1.83
N LYS A 182 9.16 -9.99 0.99
CA LYS A 182 9.23 -10.56 -0.37
C LYS A 182 9.73 -12.02 -0.40
N GLY A 183 9.46 -12.80 0.66
CA GLY A 183 9.94 -14.18 0.79
C GLY A 183 11.45 -14.31 1.06
N LYS A 184 12.16 -13.20 1.26
CA LYS A 184 13.58 -13.17 1.62
C LYS A 184 13.73 -12.80 3.09
N ALA A 185 14.70 -13.41 3.76
CA ALA A 185 15.06 -13.04 5.12
C ALA A 185 15.49 -11.57 5.17
N MET A 186 15.04 -10.87 6.21
CA MET A 186 15.30 -9.45 6.41
C MET A 186 15.40 -9.17 7.90
N GLU A 187 16.36 -8.33 8.30
CA GLU A 187 16.52 -7.90 9.69
C GLU A 187 16.27 -6.39 9.81
N PRO A 188 15.62 -5.94 10.90
CA PRO A 188 15.44 -4.52 11.16
C PRO A 188 16.75 -3.91 11.70
N LYS A 189 16.97 -2.63 11.43
CA LYS A 189 17.93 -1.84 12.22
C LYS A 189 17.27 -1.49 13.55
N MET A 190 17.91 -1.89 14.65
CA MET A 190 17.41 -1.60 16.00
C MET A 190 17.94 -0.26 16.50
N ARG A 191 17.04 0.61 16.98
CA ARG A 191 17.39 1.87 17.64
C ARG A 191 16.59 2.01 18.94
N GLY A 192 17.19 1.62 20.07
CA GLY A 192 16.47 1.54 21.33
C GLY A 192 15.35 0.50 21.25
N ASN A 193 14.09 0.93 21.40
CA ASN A 193 12.92 0.06 21.22
C ASN A 193 12.27 0.17 19.83
N GLU A 194 12.93 0.82 18.87
CA GLU A 194 12.43 0.95 17.50
C GLU A 194 13.06 -0.09 16.58
N LEU A 195 12.22 -0.75 15.77
CA LEU A 195 12.62 -1.60 14.65
C LEU A 195 12.43 -0.80 13.37
N ILE A 196 13.51 -0.65 12.59
CA ILE A 196 13.51 0.10 11.33
C ILE A 196 13.68 -0.89 10.18
N TRP A 197 12.62 -1.09 9.41
CA TRP A 197 12.59 -1.99 8.26
C TRP A 197 12.77 -1.23 6.96
N ASP A 198 13.83 -1.54 6.22
CA ASP A 198 14.14 -0.94 4.92
C ASP A 198 13.55 -1.74 3.75
N PHE A 199 12.42 -1.27 3.24
CA PHE A 199 11.72 -1.88 2.12
C PHE A 199 12.39 -1.54 0.78
N GLY A 200 13.24 -0.51 0.75
CA GLY A 200 13.91 -0.04 -0.46
C GLY A 200 12.96 0.67 -1.43
N ASP A 201 13.28 0.60 -2.71
CA ASP A 201 12.48 1.20 -3.77
C ASP A 201 11.27 0.33 -4.11
N MET A 202 10.12 0.99 -4.29
CA MET A 202 8.86 0.36 -4.63
C MET A 202 8.23 0.99 -5.87
N ASP A 203 7.62 0.15 -6.69
CA ASP A 203 6.95 0.57 -7.92
C ASP A 203 5.68 1.39 -7.64
N SER A 204 5.08 1.92 -8.71
CA SER A 204 3.85 2.73 -8.67
C SER A 204 2.61 1.95 -8.20
N ASN A 205 2.72 0.64 -8.08
CA ASN A 205 1.68 -0.26 -7.58
C ASN A 205 2.33 -1.48 -6.95
N PHE A 206 2.14 -1.69 -5.65
CA PHE A 206 2.67 -2.85 -4.95
C PHE A 206 1.78 -3.29 -3.80
N THR A 207 1.92 -4.56 -3.44
CA THR A 207 1.43 -5.06 -2.15
C THR A 207 2.53 -5.91 -1.57
N GLU A 208 3.18 -5.39 -0.53
CA GLU A 208 4.24 -6.08 0.16
C GLU A 208 3.81 -6.51 1.54
N SER A 209 4.45 -7.53 2.08
CA SER A 209 4.14 -8.02 3.42
C SER A 209 5.42 -8.41 4.11
N LEU A 210 5.67 -7.75 5.24
CA LEU A 210 6.72 -8.06 6.18
C LEU A 210 6.14 -8.98 7.28
N PHE A 211 6.85 -10.06 7.54
CA PHE A 211 6.54 -11.03 8.60
C PHE A 211 7.66 -10.95 9.61
N TYR A 212 7.34 -10.97 10.90
CA TYR A 212 8.33 -11.18 11.94
C TYR A 212 7.68 -11.70 13.21
N VAL A 213 8.49 -12.07 14.20
CA VAL A 213 8.01 -12.58 15.49
C VAL A 213 8.55 -11.73 16.63
N VAL A 214 7.68 -11.45 17.59
CA VAL A 214 8.00 -10.78 18.84
C VAL A 214 7.75 -11.73 20.00
N LYS A 215 8.71 -11.86 20.90
CA LYS A 215 8.53 -12.52 22.19
C LYS A 215 7.84 -11.55 23.15
N LYS A 216 6.73 -11.97 23.75
CA LYS A 216 5.95 -11.15 24.69
C LYS A 216 6.30 -11.53 26.14
N GLY A 217 6.92 -10.61 26.87
CA GLY A 217 7.19 -10.77 28.30
C GLY A 217 5.96 -10.46 29.17
N LYS A 218 6.05 -10.79 30.47
CA LYS A 218 4.99 -10.49 31.45
C LYS A 218 4.68 -8.99 31.46
N GLY A 219 3.41 -8.64 31.31
CA GLY A 219 2.93 -7.24 31.36
C GLY A 219 3.14 -6.41 30.09
N ALA A 220 3.61 -7.00 29.00
CA ALA A 220 3.74 -6.29 27.73
C ALA A 220 2.36 -5.89 27.17
N GLY A 221 2.22 -4.62 26.79
CA GLY A 221 1.00 -4.07 26.18
C GLY A 221 0.68 -4.70 24.81
N THR A 222 -0.42 -4.27 24.19
CA THR A 222 -0.69 -4.57 22.77
C THR A 222 0.42 -3.96 21.93
N ILE A 223 0.87 -4.69 20.91
CA ILE A 223 1.90 -4.20 19.99
C ILE A 223 1.20 -3.30 18.94
N PRO A 224 1.43 -1.97 18.91
CA PRO A 224 1.21 -1.20 17.70
C PRO A 224 2.37 -1.46 16.75
N LEU A 225 2.09 -1.90 15.52
CA LEU A 225 3.13 -2.51 14.71
C LEU A 225 3.83 -1.53 13.78
N VAL A 226 3.21 -0.43 13.34
CA VAL A 226 3.87 0.61 12.56
C VAL A 226 3.52 1.97 13.13
N THR A 227 4.53 2.73 13.53
CA THR A 227 4.35 4.08 14.10
C THR A 227 4.69 5.17 13.09
N LYS A 228 5.62 4.90 12.18
CA LYS A 228 5.99 5.83 11.11
C LYS A 228 6.32 5.10 9.80
N ALA A 229 6.04 5.75 8.68
CA ALA A 229 6.57 5.41 7.37
C ALA A 229 7.42 6.59 6.87
N GLN A 230 8.65 6.32 6.47
CA GLN A 230 9.54 7.30 5.85
C GLN A 230 9.80 6.89 4.41
N TYR A 231 9.72 7.79 3.47
CA TYR A 231 9.96 7.49 2.07
C TYR A 231 10.33 8.74 1.27
N ALA A 232 11.06 8.55 0.19
CA ALA A 232 11.30 9.59 -0.79
C ALA A 232 10.26 9.49 -1.92
N SER A 233 9.63 10.61 -2.26
CA SER A 233 8.85 10.75 -3.48
C SER A 233 9.44 11.93 -4.25
N HIS A 234 9.92 11.67 -5.47
CA HIS A 234 10.73 12.63 -6.23
C HIS A 234 11.97 13.06 -5.41
N ASP A 235 12.26 14.37 -5.30
CA ASP A 235 13.45 14.91 -4.62
C ASP A 235 13.24 15.20 -3.12
N ARG A 236 12.13 14.73 -2.53
CA ARG A 236 11.77 15.03 -1.14
C ARG A 236 11.57 13.80 -0.30
N GLU A 237 12.14 13.83 0.90
CA GLU A 237 11.88 12.87 1.97
C GLU A 237 10.61 13.24 2.72
N LEU A 238 9.72 12.28 2.88
CA LEU A 238 8.42 12.42 3.52
C LEU A 238 8.36 11.46 4.71
N THR A 239 7.81 11.94 5.83
CA THR A 239 7.49 11.10 6.99
C THR A 239 5.99 11.14 7.23
N ARG A 240 5.37 9.97 7.33
CA ARG A 240 3.98 9.78 7.72
C ARG A 240 3.95 9.12 9.08
N GLU A 241 3.34 9.80 10.05
CA GLU A 241 3.09 9.23 11.37
C GLU A 241 1.74 8.55 11.42
N PHE A 242 1.66 7.46 12.19
CA PHE A 242 0.42 6.73 12.46
C PHE A 242 0.13 6.86 13.95
N ASP A 243 -1.12 7.16 14.31
CA ASP A 243 -1.52 7.26 15.70
C ASP A 243 -1.48 5.85 16.35
N PRO A 244 -0.68 5.66 17.42
CA PRO A 244 -0.63 4.38 18.13
C PRO A 244 -1.90 4.07 18.94
N LYS A 245 -2.74 5.05 19.26
CA LYS A 245 -4.03 4.91 19.97
C LYS A 245 -5.21 4.73 19.00
N GLU A 246 -5.12 5.30 17.81
CA GLU A 246 -6.01 5.02 16.68
C GLU A 246 -5.24 4.23 15.61
N PRO A 247 -4.91 2.94 15.89
CA PRO A 247 -4.20 2.11 14.91
C PRO A 247 -4.97 2.16 13.60
N VAL A 248 -4.27 2.48 12.50
CA VAL A 248 -4.79 2.59 11.13
C VAL A 248 -6.00 1.67 11.00
N GLN A 249 -7.20 2.27 11.00
CA GLN A 249 -8.44 1.50 11.14
C GLN A 249 -8.40 0.33 10.19
N ARG A 250 -8.51 -0.87 10.77
CA ARG A 250 -8.53 -2.20 10.16
C ARG A 250 -9.19 -2.15 8.77
N ALA A 251 -8.41 -1.84 7.75
CA ALA A 251 -8.85 -2.07 6.39
C ALA A 251 -8.95 -3.59 6.28
N SER A 252 -10.13 -4.09 5.94
CA SER A 252 -10.34 -5.52 5.78
C SER A 252 -9.19 -6.08 4.95
N THR A 253 -8.41 -7.00 5.51
CA THR A 253 -7.32 -7.66 4.79
C THR A 253 -7.88 -8.24 3.49
N VAL A 254 -7.04 -8.45 2.46
CA VAL A 254 -7.49 -9.12 1.22
C VAL A 254 -8.24 -10.41 1.58
N MET A 255 -7.71 -11.15 2.55
CA MET A 255 -8.37 -12.32 3.14
C MET A 255 -9.74 -12.00 3.76
N GLU A 256 -9.87 -11.01 4.65
CA GLU A 256 -11.16 -10.64 5.26
C GLU A 256 -12.19 -10.18 4.23
N ILE A 257 -11.77 -9.51 3.15
CA ILE A 257 -12.67 -9.14 2.06
C ILE A 257 -13.12 -10.38 1.30
N CYS A 258 -12.18 -11.25 0.93
CA CYS A 258 -12.48 -12.48 0.19
C CYS A 258 -13.35 -13.43 1.01
N LEU A 259 -13.03 -13.65 2.29
CA LEU A 259 -13.73 -14.59 3.17
C LEU A 259 -15.14 -14.13 3.59
N LYS A 260 -15.50 -12.86 3.39
CA LYS A 260 -16.90 -12.42 3.53
C LYS A 260 -17.83 -13.22 2.62
N CYS A 261 -17.34 -13.66 1.46
CA CYS A 261 -18.09 -14.49 0.52
C CYS A 261 -17.50 -15.90 0.37
N HIS A 262 -16.18 -16.08 0.53
CA HIS A 262 -15.47 -17.36 0.35
C HIS A 262 -15.12 -18.04 1.68
N SER A 263 -16.03 -18.02 2.64
CA SER A 263 -15.81 -18.50 4.01
C SER A 263 -15.37 -19.97 4.09
N GLY A 264 -15.66 -20.80 3.08
CA GLY A 264 -15.29 -22.22 3.01
C GLY A 264 -13.85 -22.51 2.56
N ALA A 265 -13.13 -21.53 1.99
CA ALA A 265 -11.88 -21.81 1.27
C ALA A 265 -10.75 -22.36 2.17
N MET A 266 -10.77 -22.05 3.47
CA MET A 266 -9.67 -22.36 4.40
C MET A 266 -10.09 -23.19 5.62
N ASN A 267 -11.23 -23.87 5.55
CA ASN A 267 -11.82 -24.50 6.73
C ASN A 267 -11.30 -25.92 7.02
N ARG A 268 -10.40 -26.45 6.18
CA ARG A 268 -9.85 -27.80 6.35
C ARG A 268 -8.51 -27.81 7.09
N LYS A 269 -8.14 -28.98 7.62
CA LYS A 269 -7.04 -29.16 8.59
C LYS A 269 -5.69 -28.67 8.08
N PHE A 270 -5.31 -29.01 6.85
CA PHE A 270 -4.06 -28.61 6.25
C PHE A 270 -4.31 -27.50 5.24
N LYS A 271 -3.53 -26.43 5.35
CA LYS A 271 -3.69 -25.24 4.52
C LYS A 271 -2.44 -25.02 3.69
N HIS A 272 -2.64 -24.56 2.47
CA HIS A 272 -1.56 -24.18 1.60
C HIS A 272 -0.91 -22.88 2.11
N GLY A 273 0.42 -22.87 2.26
CA GLY A 273 1.14 -21.77 2.92
C GLY A 273 0.79 -20.35 2.45
N PRO A 274 0.73 -20.06 1.13
CA PRO A 274 0.33 -18.73 0.64
C PRO A 274 -1.09 -18.33 1.07
N VAL A 275 -2.01 -19.30 1.11
CA VAL A 275 -3.41 -19.11 1.47
C VAL A 275 -3.56 -18.95 2.99
N ASP A 276 -2.86 -19.76 3.79
CA ASP A 276 -2.78 -19.60 5.25
C ASP A 276 -2.19 -18.24 5.67
N GLY A 277 -1.28 -17.70 4.85
CA GLY A 277 -0.75 -16.34 4.98
C GLY A 277 -1.68 -15.23 4.46
N GLY A 278 -2.91 -15.54 4.04
CA GLY A 278 -3.90 -14.57 3.56
C GLY A 278 -3.60 -13.96 2.19
N ARG A 279 -2.71 -14.56 1.40
CA ARG A 279 -2.21 -13.98 0.14
C ARG A 279 -3.03 -14.45 -1.09
N CYS A 280 -4.35 -14.27 -1.02
CA CYS A 280 -5.27 -14.73 -2.07
C CYS A 280 -4.94 -14.16 -3.45
N ASN A 281 -4.43 -12.92 -3.48
CA ASN A 281 -4.12 -12.18 -4.71
C ASN A 281 -2.79 -12.58 -5.39
N LEU A 282 -2.01 -13.51 -4.82
CA LEU A 282 -0.86 -14.08 -5.52
C LEU A 282 -1.31 -14.98 -6.67
N CYS A 283 -2.40 -15.71 -6.43
CA CYS A 283 -2.96 -16.64 -7.40
C CYS A 283 -4.16 -16.05 -8.13
N HIS A 284 -5.01 -15.30 -7.43
CA HIS A 284 -6.22 -14.72 -7.99
C HIS A 284 -6.03 -13.24 -8.40
N ASN A 285 -6.75 -12.83 -9.42
CA ASN A 285 -7.01 -11.43 -9.72
C ASN A 285 -8.41 -11.07 -9.18
N PRO A 286 -8.54 -10.15 -8.22
CA PRO A 286 -9.82 -9.82 -7.61
C PRO A 286 -10.77 -9.06 -8.55
N HIS A 287 -10.29 -8.54 -9.68
CA HIS A 287 -11.12 -7.80 -10.64
C HIS A 287 -11.60 -8.67 -11.78
N ALA A 288 -10.69 -9.32 -12.50
CA ALA A 288 -11.02 -10.31 -13.53
C ALA A 288 -9.74 -10.95 -14.08
N SER A 289 -9.88 -12.16 -14.65
CA SER A 289 -8.87 -12.74 -15.54
C SER A 289 -9.56 -13.62 -16.58
N GLY A 290 -8.91 -13.86 -17.72
CA GLY A 290 -9.37 -14.85 -18.71
C GLY A 290 -9.21 -16.31 -18.28
N ASN A 291 -8.59 -16.58 -17.12
CA ASN A 291 -8.42 -17.94 -16.61
C ASN A 291 -9.57 -18.35 -15.68
N ALA A 292 -9.78 -19.67 -15.56
CA ALA A 292 -10.74 -20.23 -14.63
C ALA A 292 -10.46 -19.77 -13.19
N ALA A 293 -11.52 -19.53 -12.41
CA ALA A 293 -11.44 -19.03 -11.04
C ALA A 293 -10.65 -17.70 -10.89
N TRP A 294 -10.60 -16.90 -11.95
CA TRP A 294 -9.86 -15.63 -12.00
C TRP A 294 -8.38 -15.74 -11.65
N LEU A 295 -7.75 -16.86 -12.00
CA LEU A 295 -6.32 -17.05 -11.77
C LEU A 295 -5.47 -16.10 -12.62
N ARG A 296 -4.38 -15.59 -12.07
CA ARG A 296 -3.45 -14.70 -12.79
C ARG A 296 -2.79 -15.38 -14.00
N LYS A 297 -2.66 -16.70 -13.97
CA LYS A 297 -2.12 -17.55 -15.05
C LYS A 297 -2.93 -18.85 -15.13
N PRO A 298 -2.84 -19.61 -16.24
CA PRO A 298 -3.34 -20.98 -16.24
C PRO A 298 -2.78 -21.77 -15.04
N SER A 299 -3.61 -22.65 -14.46
CA SER A 299 -3.31 -23.27 -13.16
C SER A 299 -1.94 -23.95 -13.10
N TRP A 300 -1.52 -24.65 -14.15
CA TRP A 300 -0.22 -25.31 -14.16
C TRP A 300 0.93 -24.29 -14.15
N ASP A 301 0.91 -23.27 -15.02
CA ASP A 301 1.92 -22.21 -15.10
C ASP A 301 2.01 -21.39 -13.80
N LEU A 302 0.87 -21.20 -13.14
CA LEU A 302 0.82 -20.50 -11.86
C LEU A 302 1.55 -21.26 -10.77
N CYS A 303 1.25 -22.55 -10.61
CA CYS A 303 1.82 -23.39 -9.57
C CYS A 303 3.34 -23.56 -9.74
N THR A 304 3.81 -23.74 -10.98
CA THR A 304 5.23 -23.94 -11.30
C THR A 304 6.07 -22.67 -11.17
N THR A 305 5.44 -21.50 -10.98
CA THR A 305 6.16 -20.26 -10.65
C THR A 305 6.88 -20.36 -9.30
N CYS A 306 6.36 -21.15 -8.36
CA CYS A 306 7.01 -21.42 -7.07
C CYS A 306 7.46 -22.88 -6.92
N HIS A 307 6.69 -23.84 -7.44
CA HIS A 307 7.04 -25.26 -7.43
C HIS A 307 7.81 -25.65 -8.70
N ALA A 308 8.92 -24.98 -8.97
CA ALA A 308 9.69 -25.13 -10.22
C ALA A 308 10.16 -26.58 -10.45
N GLU A 309 10.54 -27.30 -9.38
CA GLU A 309 10.96 -28.70 -9.44
C GLU A 309 9.85 -29.64 -9.92
N GLN A 310 8.59 -29.23 -9.82
CA GLN A 310 7.42 -29.98 -10.31
C GLN A 310 6.99 -29.52 -11.71
N GLY A 311 7.80 -28.68 -12.37
CA GLY A 311 7.57 -28.11 -13.69
C GLY A 311 7.93 -29.02 -14.87
N SER A 312 8.33 -30.28 -14.62
CA SER A 312 8.70 -31.25 -15.67
C SER A 312 7.51 -31.69 -16.53
N GLY A 313 6.28 -31.47 -16.06
CA GLY A 313 5.04 -31.90 -16.73
C GLY A 313 4.60 -33.32 -16.37
N VAL A 314 5.33 -34.00 -15.48
CA VAL A 314 5.00 -35.30 -14.90
C VAL A 314 5.28 -35.32 -13.39
N HIS A 315 4.46 -36.03 -12.62
CA HIS A 315 4.53 -36.08 -11.16
C HIS A 315 3.87 -37.38 -10.62
N VAL A 316 4.29 -37.84 -9.43
CA VAL A 316 3.91 -39.12 -8.78
C VAL A 316 4.37 -40.37 -9.54
N ILE A 317 5.20 -41.18 -8.87
CA ILE A 317 5.62 -42.49 -9.37
C ILE A 317 4.56 -43.51 -8.96
N THR A 318 3.69 -43.88 -9.89
CA THR A 318 2.78 -45.02 -9.69
C THR A 318 3.58 -46.31 -9.90
N ALA A 319 3.99 -46.97 -8.82
CA ALA A 319 4.70 -48.25 -8.87
C ALA A 319 3.90 -49.41 -9.52
N PHE A 320 2.65 -49.17 -9.96
CA PHE A 320 1.69 -50.21 -10.35
C PHE A 320 1.11 -50.07 -11.78
N VAL A 321 1.63 -49.16 -12.61
CA VAL A 321 1.22 -49.00 -14.02
C VAL A 321 2.48 -49.00 -14.88
N LYS A 322 2.46 -49.57 -16.10
CA LYS A 322 3.59 -49.53 -17.04
C LYS A 322 3.92 -48.06 -17.41
N GLY A 323 4.75 -47.41 -16.60
CA GLY A 323 5.16 -46.01 -16.75
C GLY A 323 5.73 -45.45 -15.44
N THR A 324 6.73 -44.56 -15.55
CA THR A 324 7.48 -44.01 -14.41
C THR A 324 6.79 -42.82 -13.73
N SER A 325 5.77 -42.18 -14.33
CA SER A 325 5.10 -40.99 -13.75
C SER A 325 3.72 -40.67 -14.34
N HIS A 326 2.91 -39.86 -13.64
CA HIS A 326 1.61 -39.37 -14.12
C HIS A 326 1.72 -37.97 -14.77
N PRO A 327 1.02 -37.67 -15.89
CA PRO A 327 1.06 -36.34 -16.50
C PRO A 327 0.39 -35.28 -15.61
N THR A 328 0.96 -34.07 -15.57
CA THR A 328 0.40 -32.92 -14.84
C THR A 328 -0.09 -31.80 -15.75
N THR A 329 0.13 -31.92 -17.06
CA THR A 329 -0.25 -30.92 -18.07
C THR A 329 -0.48 -31.59 -19.43
N LYS A 330 -0.95 -30.82 -20.42
CA LYS A 330 -1.17 -31.20 -21.84
C LYS A 330 -2.22 -32.30 -22.08
N ARG A 331 -2.46 -33.23 -21.16
CA ARG A 331 -3.49 -34.28 -21.30
C ARG A 331 -4.86 -33.74 -20.85
N ARG A 332 -5.94 -34.31 -21.39
CA ARG A 332 -7.32 -33.96 -20.99
C ARG A 332 -7.55 -34.40 -19.56
N ASP A 333 -8.24 -33.56 -18.79
CA ASP A 333 -8.63 -33.88 -17.42
C ASP A 333 -9.95 -34.67 -17.42
N PRO A 334 -9.97 -35.93 -16.95
CA PRO A 334 -11.21 -36.72 -16.87
C PRO A 334 -12.19 -36.16 -15.83
N SER A 335 -11.68 -35.53 -14.77
CA SER A 335 -12.48 -34.96 -13.67
C SER A 335 -13.05 -33.58 -13.99
N ARG A 336 -12.47 -32.87 -14.98
CA ARG A 336 -12.87 -31.50 -15.36
C ARG A 336 -13.11 -31.38 -16.86
N ARG A 337 -14.38 -31.45 -17.26
CA ARG A 337 -14.81 -31.41 -18.67
C ARG A 337 -14.27 -30.17 -19.39
N GLY A 338 -13.61 -30.40 -20.54
CA GLY A 338 -13.06 -29.33 -21.37
C GLY A 338 -11.78 -28.67 -20.81
N LYS A 339 -11.23 -29.18 -19.71
CA LYS A 339 -9.97 -28.72 -19.14
C LYS A 339 -8.85 -29.73 -19.38
N ARG A 340 -7.62 -29.24 -19.29
CA ARG A 340 -6.42 -30.09 -19.28
C ARG A 340 -6.01 -30.37 -17.84
N LEU A 341 -5.28 -31.46 -17.64
CA LEU A 341 -4.68 -31.78 -16.35
C LEU A 341 -3.82 -30.59 -15.89
N ALA A 342 -3.88 -30.33 -14.59
CA ALA A 342 -3.09 -29.32 -13.89
C ALA A 342 -2.80 -29.83 -12.48
N CYS A 343 -1.97 -29.14 -11.71
CA CYS A 343 -1.72 -29.49 -10.31
C CYS A 343 -3.04 -29.58 -9.51
N ALA A 344 -3.97 -28.67 -9.79
CA ALA A 344 -5.31 -28.64 -9.19
C ALA A 344 -6.26 -29.77 -9.63
N SER A 345 -5.82 -30.68 -10.51
CA SER A 345 -6.55 -31.94 -10.80
C SER A 345 -6.43 -32.95 -9.67
N CYS A 346 -5.34 -32.87 -8.90
CA CYS A 346 -4.98 -33.83 -7.87
C CYS A 346 -4.83 -33.17 -6.49
N HIS A 347 -4.57 -31.86 -6.47
CA HIS A 347 -4.39 -31.09 -5.25
C HIS A 347 -5.47 -30.02 -5.06
N GLU A 348 -5.88 -29.79 -3.83
CA GLU A 348 -6.70 -28.65 -3.41
C GLU A 348 -5.79 -27.46 -3.06
N PRO A 349 -5.77 -26.39 -3.89
CA PRO A 349 -4.81 -25.29 -3.73
C PRO A 349 -5.02 -24.41 -2.49
N HIS A 350 -6.13 -24.55 -1.76
CA HIS A 350 -6.40 -23.78 -0.54
C HIS A 350 -6.21 -24.60 0.75
N SER A 351 -7.09 -25.59 0.99
CA SER A 351 -7.05 -26.42 2.20
C SER A 351 -7.69 -27.79 1.99
N ALA A 352 -7.07 -28.83 2.57
CA ALA A 352 -7.57 -30.22 2.56
C ALA A 352 -7.39 -30.88 3.94
N ASP A 353 -8.00 -32.04 4.14
CA ASP A 353 -7.85 -32.80 5.38
C ASP A 353 -6.62 -33.71 5.40
N THR A 354 -5.85 -33.73 4.31
CA THR A 354 -4.61 -34.49 4.16
C THR A 354 -3.38 -33.58 4.00
N ALA A 355 -2.21 -34.03 4.49
CA ALA A 355 -0.98 -33.25 4.53
C ALA A 355 -0.43 -32.83 3.15
N TYR A 356 -0.82 -33.54 2.09
CA TYR A 356 -0.43 -33.24 0.71
C TYR A 356 -1.51 -32.49 -0.07
N LEU A 357 -2.52 -31.98 0.62
CA LEU A 357 -3.62 -31.23 0.03
C LEU A 357 -4.32 -32.01 -1.09
N LEU A 358 -4.68 -33.28 -0.87
CA LEU A 358 -5.30 -34.08 -1.94
C LEU A 358 -6.70 -33.53 -2.27
N ALA A 359 -7.02 -33.46 -3.57
CA ALA A 359 -8.32 -33.07 -4.07
C ALA A 359 -9.38 -34.16 -3.83
N PHE A 360 -10.65 -33.82 -4.09
CA PHE A 360 -11.81 -34.70 -3.94
C PHE A 360 -12.00 -35.29 -2.53
N GLU A 361 -11.44 -34.64 -1.51
CA GLU A 361 -11.50 -35.11 -0.12
C GLU A 361 -10.89 -36.50 0.09
N ALA A 362 -10.03 -36.93 -0.85
CA ALA A 362 -9.32 -38.19 -0.77
C ALA A 362 -8.43 -38.23 0.47
N LYS A 363 -8.58 -39.29 1.29
CA LYS A 363 -7.78 -39.53 2.48
C LYS A 363 -6.46 -40.22 2.15
N THR A 364 -6.42 -40.94 1.04
CA THR A 364 -5.23 -41.65 0.55
C THR A 364 -4.95 -41.35 -0.92
N ARG A 365 -3.71 -41.61 -1.36
CA ARG A 365 -3.35 -41.50 -2.79
C ARG A 365 -4.14 -42.50 -3.65
N SER A 366 -4.42 -43.69 -3.13
CA SER A 366 -5.19 -44.72 -3.84
C SER A 366 -6.64 -44.28 -4.09
N GLU A 367 -7.28 -43.66 -3.08
CA GLU A 367 -8.62 -43.05 -3.24
C GLU A 367 -8.60 -41.96 -4.30
N LEU A 368 -7.57 -41.08 -4.29
CA LEU A 368 -7.40 -40.05 -5.31
C LEU A 368 -7.30 -40.66 -6.73
N CYS A 369 -6.51 -41.70 -6.91
CA CYS A 369 -6.36 -42.38 -8.20
C CYS A 369 -7.69 -42.98 -8.70
N ALA A 370 -8.49 -43.54 -7.80
CA ALA A 370 -9.76 -44.18 -8.13
C ALA A 370 -10.82 -43.21 -8.68
N HIS A 371 -10.68 -41.89 -8.46
CA HIS A 371 -11.60 -40.90 -9.04
C HIS A 371 -11.59 -40.88 -10.57
N CYS A 372 -10.44 -41.13 -11.19
CA CYS A 372 -10.27 -41.12 -12.65
C CYS A 372 -10.03 -42.52 -13.23
N HIS A 373 -9.42 -43.42 -12.45
CA HIS A 373 -9.16 -44.81 -12.84
C HIS A 373 -10.17 -45.75 -12.18
N LYS A 374 -11.45 -45.55 -12.49
CA LYS A 374 -12.49 -46.51 -12.08
C LYS A 374 -12.24 -47.83 -12.83
N LYS A 375 -12.20 -48.93 -12.09
CA LYS A 375 -12.13 -50.28 -12.68
C LYS A 375 -13.45 -50.64 -13.33
#